data_AF-A0A2N9H3Q4-F1
#
_entry.id   AF-A0A2N9H3Q4-F1
#
_cell.length_a   1.000
_cell.length_b   1.000
_cell.length_c   1.000
_cell.angle_alpha   90.00
_cell.angle_beta   90.00
_cell.angle_gamma   90.00
#
_symmetry.space_group_name_H-M   'P 1'
#
loop_
_entity.id
_entity.type
_entity.pdbx_description
1 polymer ?
#
loop_
_entity_poly.entity_id
_entity_poly.type
_entity_poly.pdbx_seq_one_letter_code
_entity_poly.pdbx_strand_id
1 'polypeptide(L)'
;MICCGRGAFILLTLSCLIVVESLSPIKFASKLPSEVHDFNDGDSNDSDKTSRPGKRWAVLVAGSRGFDNYRHQADVCHAYQILKKGGLKDENIIVFMYDDIAFHKSNPRPGVIINKPDGDDVYEGVPKDYTGDHVNAKNFYAVLLGNKSALTGAMASGNYVYAKDLIDVLKKKHAAKAYKSMVFYLEACEAGSIFEGLLPSNLNIYATTASNADESSWAAYCPEDSPGAPQGYDTCSKENSSRYVRSKFSCNGIWKPKLSNDSLFTYIGTNPANDNYAFVEYTSSTSTVRAVSQRDASLLYFWHKYHKAPVGSHKKLEAQKQLHDEISYRKHVDYSVNHIGKLLFGNGNSSKVLETVRPTGQPVVDDWNCFKMLVRTYEKYCGSLSKYGMKYMRAIANMCNVGVTMEQMVAASNQTCFKIPPTY
;
A
#
# COMPACT_ATOMS: atom_id res chain seq x y z
N MET A 1 -15.51 15.16 -11.95
CA MET A 1 -14.49 15.80 -11.09
C MET A 1 -14.73 15.31 -9.67
N ILE A 2 -13.69 15.21 -8.83
CA ILE A 2 -13.89 15.14 -7.38
C ILE A 2 -14.43 16.50 -6.96
N CYS A 3 -15.73 16.58 -6.67
CA CYS A 3 -16.41 17.87 -6.51
C CYS A 3 -16.19 18.43 -5.09
N CYS A 4 -16.15 19.75 -4.92
CA CYS A 4 -15.50 20.38 -3.75
C CYS A 4 -16.41 20.53 -2.52
N GLY A 5 -16.04 19.95 -1.37
CA GLY A 5 -16.79 20.17 -0.14
C GLY A 5 -16.43 19.35 1.12
N ARG A 6 -17.45 19.22 1.98
CA ARG A 6 -17.35 19.10 3.45
C ARG A 6 -17.56 17.68 4.02
N GLY A 7 -16.87 16.68 3.48
CA GLY A 7 -17.06 15.27 3.82
C GLY A 7 -15.91 14.63 4.59
N ALA A 8 -16.08 13.34 4.85
CA ALA A 8 -15.25 12.53 5.72
C ALA A 8 -14.67 11.34 4.92
N PHE A 9 -13.35 11.26 4.93
CA PHE A 9 -12.52 10.43 4.05
C PHE A 9 -12.51 8.89 4.25
N ILE A 10 -12.59 8.04 3.19
CA ILE A 10 -12.03 6.65 3.27
C ILE A 10 -11.41 5.97 2.00
N LEU A 11 -10.11 6.23 1.75
CA LEU A 11 -9.18 5.60 0.76
C LEU A 11 -8.46 4.42 1.46
N LEU A 12 -9.13 3.31 1.78
CA LEU A 12 -8.49 2.20 2.51
C LEU A 12 -7.38 1.55 1.67
N THR A 13 -6.13 1.80 2.02
CA THR A 13 -5.00 1.40 1.17
C THR A 13 -4.13 0.34 1.78
N LEU A 14 -4.33 -0.84 1.22
CA LEU A 14 -3.66 -2.05 1.63
C LEU A 14 -2.58 -2.38 0.62
N SER A 15 -1.34 -2.14 1.04
CA SER A 15 -0.09 -2.12 0.26
C SER A 15 0.25 -0.86 -0.55
N CYS A 16 -0.49 0.27 -0.46
CA CYS A 16 0.09 1.64 -0.43
C CYS A 16 -0.94 2.82 -0.36
N LEU A 17 -1.13 3.45 0.83
CA LEU A 17 -1.36 4.92 1.04
C LEU A 17 -2.68 5.60 0.48
N ILE A 18 -3.61 6.31 1.17
CA ILE A 18 -3.74 6.89 2.55
C ILE A 18 -5.23 6.91 3.09
N VAL A 19 -6.14 7.90 2.84
CA VAL A 19 -7.64 7.97 2.99
C VAL A 19 -8.27 9.24 2.16
N VAL A 20 -9.59 9.50 1.78
CA VAL A 20 -10.05 10.38 0.55
C VAL A 20 -11.02 11.68 0.45
N GLU A 21 -12.28 11.82 0.93
CA GLU A 21 -13.45 12.72 0.48
C GLU A 21 -13.61 14.20 1.02
N SER A 22 -13.62 15.33 0.28
CA SER A 22 -14.54 15.86 -0.79
C SER A 22 -16.00 16.19 -0.35
N LEU A 23 -16.84 16.78 -1.23
CA LEU A 23 -18.32 16.63 -1.39
C LEU A 23 -18.78 17.41 -2.64
N SER A 24 -19.82 16.99 -3.35
CA SER A 24 -20.56 17.89 -4.27
C SER A 24 -21.22 19.08 -3.52
N PRO A 25 -21.32 20.32 -4.09
CA PRO A 25 -21.84 20.50 -5.45
C PRO A 25 -21.37 21.72 -6.30
N ILE A 26 -20.85 21.44 -7.50
CA ILE A 26 -21.14 22.14 -8.77
C ILE A 26 -21.41 21.04 -9.84
N LYS A 27 -22.14 21.37 -10.92
CA LYS A 27 -22.71 20.40 -11.89
C LYS A 27 -21.68 19.60 -12.72
N PHE A 28 -22.17 18.53 -13.36
CA PHE A 28 -21.40 17.48 -14.06
C PHE A 28 -21.32 17.67 -15.58
N ALA A 29 -20.40 16.91 -16.21
CA ALA A 29 -20.49 16.46 -17.60
C ALA A 29 -20.16 14.95 -17.64
N SER A 30 -20.78 14.22 -18.58
CA SER A 30 -20.92 12.75 -18.58
C SER A 30 -19.91 11.98 -19.46
N LYS A 31 -20.03 10.64 -19.49
CA LYS A 31 -19.32 9.76 -20.45
C LYS A 31 -19.97 9.85 -21.85
N LEU A 32 -19.17 9.60 -22.88
CA LEU A 32 -19.61 9.25 -24.24
C LEU A 32 -19.75 7.70 -24.36
N PRO A 33 -20.59 7.17 -25.27
CA PRO A 33 -21.94 6.84 -24.82
C PRO A 33 -22.40 5.40 -25.09
N SER A 34 -23.48 5.00 -24.42
CA SER A 34 -24.43 3.97 -24.87
C SER A 34 -25.82 4.25 -24.26
N GLU A 35 -26.68 4.87 -25.06
CA GLU A 35 -28.15 5.00 -24.97
C GLU A 35 -28.88 4.66 -23.66
N VAL A 36 -29.39 5.69 -22.95
CA VAL A 36 -30.66 5.67 -22.21
C VAL A 36 -31.33 7.05 -22.36
N HIS A 37 -32.67 7.09 -22.42
CA HIS A 37 -33.47 8.30 -22.67
C HIS A 37 -33.51 9.32 -21.52
N ASP A 38 -33.76 10.58 -21.88
CA ASP A 38 -34.14 11.67 -20.95
C ASP A 38 -35.48 11.39 -20.24
N PHE A 39 -35.58 11.86 -18.99
CA PHE A 39 -36.85 12.30 -18.39
C PHE A 39 -36.61 13.55 -17.53
N ASN A 40 -37.57 14.47 -17.54
CA ASN A 40 -37.41 15.87 -17.13
C ASN A 40 -37.26 16.11 -15.62
N ASP A 41 -36.57 17.21 -15.27
CA ASP A 41 -36.72 17.91 -13.98
C ASP A 41 -38.19 18.37 -13.79
N GLY A 42 -38.67 18.33 -12.54
CA GLY A 42 -40.06 18.67 -12.20
C GLY A 42 -40.21 19.36 -10.84
N ASP A 43 -40.59 20.64 -10.91
CA ASP A 43 -41.04 21.51 -9.81
C ASP A 43 -40.02 21.89 -8.70
N SER A 44 -40.47 22.68 -7.74
CA SER A 44 -39.76 23.92 -7.35
C SER A 44 -39.70 24.23 -5.85
N ASN A 45 -38.99 25.33 -5.54
CA ASN A 45 -39.04 26.10 -4.29
C ASN A 45 -38.95 25.31 -2.97
N ASP A 46 -37.72 25.15 -2.47
CA ASP A 46 -37.48 25.16 -1.03
C ASP A 46 -36.39 26.20 -0.70
N SER A 47 -36.65 27.03 0.31
CA SER A 47 -35.78 28.08 0.81
C SER A 47 -35.02 27.68 2.08
N ASP A 48 -34.84 26.39 2.33
CA ASP A 48 -34.03 25.89 3.43
C ASP A 48 -32.53 25.81 3.10
N LYS A 49 -31.71 26.27 4.05
CA LYS A 49 -30.24 26.16 4.08
C LYS A 49 -29.76 25.17 5.15
N THR A 50 -30.54 24.12 5.46
CA THR A 50 -29.97 22.93 6.08
C THR A 50 -28.73 22.48 5.32
N SER A 51 -27.68 22.15 6.06
CA SER A 51 -26.40 21.80 5.46
C SER A 51 -26.54 20.48 4.73
N ARG A 52 -26.59 20.52 3.39
CA ARG A 52 -26.53 19.30 2.56
C ARG A 52 -25.37 18.42 3.07
N PRO A 53 -25.64 17.19 3.54
CA PRO A 53 -24.60 16.21 3.82
C PRO A 53 -24.07 15.68 2.48
N GLY A 54 -23.40 14.54 2.48
CA GLY A 54 -23.37 13.77 1.25
C GLY A 54 -22.43 12.58 1.22
N LYS A 55 -21.74 12.52 0.09
CA LYS A 55 -20.87 11.47 -0.41
C LYS A 55 -19.77 11.07 0.58
N ARG A 56 -19.29 9.85 0.36
CA ARG A 56 -18.04 9.28 0.86
C ARG A 56 -17.37 8.59 -0.35
N TRP A 57 -16.21 9.07 -0.81
CA TRP A 57 -15.37 8.43 -1.85
C TRP A 57 -14.59 7.26 -1.26
N ALA A 58 -13.92 6.51 -2.15
CA ALA A 58 -12.64 5.88 -1.88
C ALA A 58 -11.63 6.23 -2.98
N VAL A 59 -10.35 6.02 -2.70
CA VAL A 59 -9.45 5.37 -3.65
C VAL A 59 -8.90 4.16 -2.90
N LEU A 60 -8.80 2.99 -3.49
CA LEU A 60 -8.22 1.82 -2.83
C LEU A 60 -6.96 1.45 -3.60
N VAL A 61 -5.83 1.23 -2.93
CA VAL A 61 -4.53 1.10 -3.63
C VAL A 61 -3.76 -0.12 -3.14
N ALA A 62 -3.59 -1.06 -4.06
CA ALA A 62 -2.71 -2.21 -3.92
C ALA A 62 -1.41 -1.93 -4.70
N GLY A 63 -0.37 -1.44 -4.01
CA GLY A 63 0.93 -1.08 -4.58
C GLY A 63 1.82 -2.26 -4.94
N SER A 64 1.25 -3.42 -5.27
CA SER A 64 2.03 -4.62 -5.61
C SER A 64 1.30 -5.55 -6.58
N ARG A 65 2.10 -6.27 -7.37
CA ARG A 65 1.69 -7.24 -8.39
C ARG A 65 2.36 -8.60 -8.18
N GLY A 66 1.83 -9.63 -8.82
CA GLY A 66 2.26 -11.02 -8.74
C GLY A 66 1.42 -11.82 -7.75
N PHE A 67 1.16 -13.09 -8.08
CA PHE A 67 0.38 -14.00 -7.24
C PHE A 67 1.07 -14.37 -5.91
N ASP A 68 2.39 -14.19 -5.84
CA ASP A 68 3.17 -14.17 -4.59
C ASP A 68 2.70 -13.08 -3.62
N ASN A 69 1.97 -12.06 -4.11
CA ASN A 69 1.48 -10.93 -3.33
C ASN A 69 -0.04 -10.90 -3.09
N TYR A 70 -0.78 -11.94 -3.49
CA TYR A 70 -2.24 -12.14 -3.38
C TYR A 70 -2.98 -11.29 -2.32
N ARG A 71 -2.61 -11.42 -1.03
CA ARG A 71 -3.23 -10.66 0.09
C ARG A 71 -3.45 -9.17 -0.18
N HIS A 72 -2.57 -8.53 -0.91
CA HIS A 72 -2.59 -7.09 -1.13
C HIS A 72 -3.73 -6.60 -2.05
N GLN A 73 -4.09 -7.39 -3.07
CA GLN A 73 -5.25 -7.08 -3.91
C GLN A 73 -6.53 -7.62 -3.26
N ALA A 74 -6.45 -8.76 -2.54
CA ALA A 74 -7.55 -9.29 -1.73
C ALA A 74 -8.03 -8.32 -0.65
N ASP A 75 -7.10 -7.66 0.05
CA ASP A 75 -7.37 -6.63 1.04
C ASP A 75 -8.08 -5.40 0.45
N VAL A 76 -7.64 -4.93 -0.73
CA VAL A 76 -8.30 -3.83 -1.47
C VAL A 76 -9.70 -4.22 -1.93
N CYS A 77 -9.88 -5.43 -2.44
CA CYS A 77 -11.18 -5.97 -2.82
C CYS A 77 -12.11 -6.06 -1.59
N HIS A 78 -11.62 -6.57 -0.45
CA HIS A 78 -12.37 -6.65 0.80
C HIS A 78 -12.75 -5.27 1.34
N ALA A 79 -11.83 -4.30 1.26
CA ALA A 79 -12.11 -2.91 1.61
C ALA A 79 -13.23 -2.33 0.73
N TYR A 80 -13.23 -2.57 -0.59
CA TYR A 80 -14.35 -2.18 -1.46
C TYR A 80 -15.68 -2.77 -0.98
N GLN A 81 -15.73 -4.08 -0.69
CA GLN A 81 -16.97 -4.73 -0.22
C GLN A 81 -17.49 -4.13 1.09
N ILE A 82 -16.61 -3.77 2.03
CA ILE A 82 -16.99 -3.08 3.28
C ILE A 82 -17.61 -1.72 2.98
N LEU A 83 -17.01 -0.94 2.08
CA LEU A 83 -17.47 0.41 1.74
C LEU A 83 -18.78 0.40 0.95
N LYS A 84 -18.91 -0.53 0.00
CA LYS A 84 -20.12 -0.80 -0.76
C LYS A 84 -21.29 -1.16 0.18
N LYS A 85 -21.06 -2.07 1.13
CA LYS A 85 -22.03 -2.44 2.18
C LYS A 85 -22.29 -1.30 3.17
N GLY A 86 -21.33 -0.38 3.34
CA GLY A 86 -21.47 0.89 4.06
C GLY A 86 -22.21 2.01 3.32
N GLY A 87 -22.78 1.72 2.14
CA GLY A 87 -23.53 2.69 1.34
C GLY A 87 -22.69 3.73 0.61
N LEU A 88 -21.39 3.49 0.41
CA LEU A 88 -20.61 4.23 -0.60
C LEU A 88 -21.03 3.77 -2.00
N LYS A 89 -21.08 4.70 -2.94
CA LYS A 89 -21.39 4.41 -4.36
C LYS A 89 -20.13 4.42 -5.22
N ASP A 90 -20.12 3.60 -6.25
CA ASP A 90 -18.96 3.31 -7.09
C ASP A 90 -18.47 4.54 -7.85
N GLU A 91 -19.34 5.49 -8.22
CA GLU A 91 -18.87 6.74 -8.85
C GLU A 91 -18.04 7.62 -7.91
N ASN A 92 -17.96 7.23 -6.62
CA ASN A 92 -17.08 7.80 -5.63
C ASN A 92 -15.95 6.83 -5.18
N ILE A 93 -16.04 5.51 -5.40
CA ILE A 93 -14.97 4.55 -5.05
C ILE A 93 -14.06 4.32 -6.26
N ILE A 94 -12.86 4.88 -6.21
CA ILE A 94 -11.81 4.68 -7.21
C ILE A 94 -10.94 3.47 -6.80
N VAL A 95 -10.46 2.65 -7.73
CA VAL A 95 -9.60 1.49 -7.40
C VAL A 95 -8.33 1.44 -8.25
N PHE A 96 -7.20 1.28 -7.56
CA PHE A 96 -5.87 0.98 -8.06
C PHE A 96 -5.48 -0.43 -7.60
N MET A 97 -5.49 -1.40 -8.49
CA MET A 97 -4.92 -2.73 -8.24
C MET A 97 -4.42 -3.31 -9.55
N TYR A 98 -3.31 -4.04 -9.52
CA TYR A 98 -2.65 -4.43 -10.77
C TYR A 98 -3.49 -5.40 -11.62
N ASP A 99 -4.43 -6.13 -11.00
CA ASP A 99 -5.46 -6.99 -11.61
C ASP A 99 -4.92 -8.30 -12.21
N ASP A 100 -3.76 -8.75 -11.71
CA ASP A 100 -3.07 -9.98 -12.12
C ASP A 100 -3.30 -11.17 -11.18
N ILE A 101 -4.40 -11.15 -10.42
CA ILE A 101 -4.71 -12.16 -9.40
C ILE A 101 -5.89 -13.05 -9.78
N ALA A 102 -7.06 -12.47 -10.06
CA ALA A 102 -8.32 -13.23 -10.23
C ALA A 102 -8.22 -14.31 -11.32
N PHE A 103 -7.58 -14.01 -12.45
CA PHE A 103 -7.42 -14.93 -13.58
C PHE A 103 -5.98 -15.47 -13.73
N HIS A 104 -5.17 -15.41 -12.67
CA HIS A 104 -3.79 -15.89 -12.71
C HIS A 104 -3.70 -17.42 -12.87
N LYS A 105 -2.67 -17.93 -13.58
CA LYS A 105 -2.42 -19.37 -13.82
C LYS A 105 -2.21 -20.25 -12.57
N SER A 106 -2.21 -19.65 -11.38
CA SER A 106 -2.07 -20.32 -10.09
C SER A 106 -3.21 -20.01 -9.11
N ASN A 107 -4.26 -19.30 -9.54
CA ASN A 107 -5.48 -19.17 -8.74
C ASN A 107 -6.30 -20.47 -8.85
N PRO A 108 -6.53 -21.22 -7.75
CA PRO A 108 -7.37 -22.42 -7.78
C PRO A 108 -8.87 -22.10 -8.00
N ARG A 109 -9.28 -20.83 -7.88
CA ARG A 109 -10.64 -20.35 -8.13
C ARG A 109 -10.62 -19.17 -9.13
N PRO A 110 -10.48 -19.42 -10.45
CA PRO A 110 -10.43 -18.36 -11.45
C PRO A 110 -11.66 -17.43 -11.37
N GLY A 111 -11.41 -16.12 -11.42
CA GLY A 111 -12.43 -15.08 -11.24
C GLY A 111 -12.73 -14.72 -9.78
N VAL A 112 -12.23 -15.47 -8.80
CA VAL A 112 -12.49 -15.25 -7.36
C VAL A 112 -11.22 -14.81 -6.62
N ILE A 113 -11.36 -13.84 -5.72
CA ILE A 113 -10.37 -13.48 -4.70
C ILE A 113 -11.02 -13.53 -3.32
N ILE A 114 -10.45 -14.29 -2.39
CA ILE A 114 -10.87 -14.35 -0.98
C ILE A 114 -9.87 -13.60 -0.11
N ASN A 115 -10.31 -13.01 1.01
CA ASN A 115 -9.39 -12.31 1.92
C ASN A 115 -9.20 -12.98 3.31
N LYS A 116 -9.96 -14.05 3.56
CA LYS A 116 -9.84 -14.94 4.72
C LYS A 116 -10.15 -16.39 4.27
N PRO A 117 -9.77 -17.43 5.03
CA PRO A 117 -9.90 -18.83 4.60
C PRO A 117 -11.33 -19.21 4.21
N ASP A 118 -12.27 -19.03 5.14
CA ASP A 118 -13.70 -19.27 4.95
C ASP A 118 -14.41 -17.96 4.55
N GLY A 119 -13.85 -17.29 3.54
CA GLY A 119 -14.33 -16.02 3.02
C GLY A 119 -15.18 -16.17 1.77
N ASP A 120 -16.19 -15.30 1.66
CA ASP A 120 -16.85 -14.99 0.40
C ASP A 120 -15.83 -14.46 -0.63
N ASP A 121 -16.20 -14.49 -1.91
CA ASP A 121 -15.50 -13.69 -2.90
C ASP A 121 -15.60 -12.19 -2.56
N VAL A 122 -14.49 -11.48 -2.71
CA VAL A 122 -14.43 -10.03 -2.57
C VAL A 122 -14.13 -9.31 -3.89
N TYR A 123 -13.79 -10.03 -4.96
CA TYR A 123 -13.43 -9.45 -6.26
C TYR A 123 -14.63 -8.97 -7.09
N GLU A 124 -15.77 -9.64 -6.96
CA GLU A 124 -16.95 -9.36 -7.77
C GLU A 124 -17.45 -7.91 -7.60
N GLY A 125 -17.72 -7.26 -8.72
CA GLY A 125 -18.14 -5.86 -8.79
C GLY A 125 -17.09 -4.82 -8.37
N VAL A 126 -15.83 -5.20 -8.05
CA VAL A 126 -14.76 -4.23 -7.72
C VAL A 126 -14.39 -3.39 -8.95
N PRO A 127 -14.41 -2.04 -8.89
CA PRO A 127 -13.99 -1.16 -9.98
C PRO A 127 -12.55 -1.42 -10.45
N LYS A 128 -12.25 -1.02 -11.69
CA LYS A 128 -10.98 -1.26 -12.39
C LYS A 128 -10.39 0.04 -12.94
N ASP A 129 -10.43 1.13 -12.16
CA ASP A 129 -10.08 2.47 -12.65
C ASP A 129 -8.61 2.62 -13.07
N TYR A 130 -7.70 1.95 -12.34
CA TYR A 130 -6.27 1.93 -12.63
C TYR A 130 -5.71 0.52 -12.41
N THR A 131 -5.43 -0.18 -13.51
CA THR A 131 -4.87 -1.54 -13.50
C THR A 131 -3.56 -1.63 -14.29
N GLY A 132 -2.81 -2.73 -14.14
CA GLY A 132 -1.49 -2.86 -14.72
C GLY A 132 -0.55 -1.71 -14.35
N ASP A 133 0.26 -1.25 -15.31
CA ASP A 133 1.21 -0.16 -15.11
C ASP A 133 0.55 1.24 -14.96
N HIS A 134 -0.79 1.35 -15.03
CA HIS A 134 -1.50 2.55 -14.56
C HIS A 134 -1.48 2.68 -13.02
N VAL A 135 -1.16 1.60 -12.29
CA VAL A 135 -0.86 1.62 -10.85
C VAL A 135 0.54 2.20 -10.62
N ASN A 136 0.65 3.53 -10.68
CA ASN A 136 1.89 4.26 -10.50
C ASN A 136 1.70 5.53 -9.63
N ALA A 137 2.80 6.02 -9.03
CA ALA A 137 2.78 7.14 -8.10
C ALA A 137 2.20 8.43 -8.71
N LYS A 138 2.43 8.68 -10.01
CA LYS A 138 1.94 9.88 -10.70
C LYS A 138 0.41 9.87 -10.81
N ASN A 139 -0.18 8.75 -11.23
CA ASN A 139 -1.63 8.58 -11.30
C ASN A 139 -2.26 8.67 -9.90
N PHE A 140 -1.64 8.05 -8.89
CA PHE A 140 -2.09 8.14 -7.50
C PHE A 140 -2.11 9.59 -6.97
N TYR A 141 -1.03 10.35 -7.16
CA TYR A 141 -0.97 11.76 -6.77
C TYR A 141 -1.98 12.63 -7.54
N ALA A 142 -2.16 12.36 -8.84
CA ALA A 142 -3.13 13.06 -9.68
C ALA A 142 -4.57 12.82 -9.19
N VAL A 143 -4.92 11.58 -8.83
CA VAL A 143 -6.23 11.23 -8.23
C VAL A 143 -6.40 11.88 -6.85
N LEU A 144 -5.38 11.85 -5.98
CA LEU A 144 -5.44 12.53 -4.67
C LEU A 144 -5.80 14.02 -4.80
N LEU A 145 -5.27 14.69 -5.84
CA LEU A 145 -5.54 16.10 -6.15
C LEU A 145 -6.78 16.33 -7.04
N GLY A 146 -7.48 15.28 -7.48
CA GLY A 146 -8.60 15.36 -8.43
C GLY A 146 -8.21 15.83 -9.85
N ASN A 147 -6.91 15.86 -10.16
CA ASN A 147 -6.34 16.44 -11.37
C ASN A 147 -6.31 15.44 -12.54
N LYS A 148 -7.39 15.41 -13.33
CA LYS A 148 -7.50 14.53 -14.51
C LYS A 148 -6.41 14.75 -15.58
N SER A 149 -5.96 15.98 -15.80
CA SER A 149 -4.96 16.29 -16.84
C SER A 149 -3.52 15.94 -16.43
N ALA A 150 -3.28 15.58 -15.17
CA ALA A 150 -2.00 15.05 -14.70
C ALA A 150 -1.89 13.51 -14.80
N LEU A 151 -2.97 12.80 -15.19
CA LEU A 151 -2.96 11.36 -15.39
C LEU A 151 -2.07 10.95 -16.58
N THR A 152 -1.55 9.73 -16.53
CA THR A 152 -0.61 9.18 -17.52
C THR A 152 -0.89 7.71 -17.83
N GLY A 153 -0.55 7.31 -19.06
CA GLY A 153 -0.42 5.90 -19.45
C GLY A 153 0.76 5.20 -18.77
N ALA A 154 0.88 3.90 -19.03
CA ALA A 154 1.80 2.91 -18.45
C ALA A 154 3.31 3.27 -18.35
N MET A 155 3.78 4.35 -18.98
CA MET A 155 5.21 4.55 -19.28
C MET A 155 5.89 5.65 -18.42
N ALA A 156 5.25 6.08 -17.32
CA ALA A 156 5.78 7.11 -16.44
C ALA A 156 6.77 6.55 -15.40
N SER A 157 8.08 6.67 -15.68
CA SER A 157 9.15 6.28 -14.75
C SER A 157 9.00 6.94 -13.36
N GLY A 158 8.76 6.14 -12.33
CA GLY A 158 8.52 6.62 -10.96
C GLY A 158 7.71 5.66 -10.10
N ASN A 159 8.23 4.45 -9.86
CA ASN A 159 7.46 3.34 -9.27
C ASN A 159 7.19 3.51 -7.76
N TYR A 160 8.08 4.19 -7.03
CA TYR A 160 7.99 4.32 -5.57
C TYR A 160 7.30 5.63 -5.14
N VAL A 161 6.39 5.52 -4.16
CA VAL A 161 5.79 6.68 -3.48
C VAL A 161 6.72 7.11 -2.34
N TYR A 162 7.43 8.22 -2.52
CA TYR A 162 8.28 8.81 -1.47
C TYR A 162 7.44 9.66 -0.51
N ALA A 163 7.68 9.49 0.79
CA ALA A 163 6.91 10.13 1.85
C ALA A 163 6.79 11.66 1.69
N LYS A 164 7.90 12.36 1.41
CA LYS A 164 7.90 13.81 1.22
C LYS A 164 6.96 14.28 0.10
N ASP A 165 6.94 13.58 -1.04
CA ASP A 165 6.12 13.95 -2.21
C ASP A 165 4.63 13.80 -1.90
N LEU A 166 4.31 12.71 -1.21
CA LEU A 166 2.97 12.34 -0.77
C LEU A 166 2.42 13.31 0.30
N ILE A 167 3.24 13.65 1.29
CA ILE A 167 2.91 14.65 2.30
C ILE A 167 2.76 16.05 1.66
N ASP A 168 3.55 16.39 0.64
CA ASP A 168 3.36 17.63 -0.11
C ASP A 168 2.07 17.62 -0.96
N VAL A 169 1.67 16.47 -1.51
CA VAL A 169 0.36 16.27 -2.17
C VAL A 169 -0.79 16.46 -1.17
N LEU A 170 -0.67 15.95 0.06
CA LEU A 170 -1.66 16.20 1.12
C LEU A 170 -1.74 17.67 1.53
N LYS A 171 -0.59 18.35 1.69
CA LYS A 171 -0.52 19.78 1.97
C LYS A 171 -1.21 20.60 0.87
N LYS A 172 -1.00 20.24 -0.41
CA LYS A 172 -1.71 20.83 -1.56
C LYS A 172 -3.21 20.56 -1.51
N LYS A 173 -3.66 19.33 -1.21
CA LYS A 173 -5.08 18.98 -1.07
C LYS A 173 -5.76 19.75 0.08
N HIS A 174 -5.04 19.96 1.18
CA HIS A 174 -5.50 20.76 2.32
C HIS A 174 -5.63 22.24 1.96
N ALA A 175 -4.60 22.82 1.34
CA ALA A 175 -4.60 24.22 0.90
C ALA A 175 -5.74 24.52 -0.10
N ALA A 176 -6.07 23.57 -0.97
CA ALA A 176 -7.23 23.62 -1.85
C ALA A 176 -8.60 23.50 -1.14
N LYS A 177 -8.62 23.29 0.19
CA LYS A 177 -9.82 23.10 1.04
C LYS A 177 -10.77 22.02 0.51
N ALA A 178 -10.20 21.01 -0.16
CA ALA A 178 -10.96 19.97 -0.85
C ALA A 178 -11.61 18.94 0.10
N TYR A 179 -11.64 19.20 1.42
CA TYR A 179 -12.16 18.30 2.44
C TYR A 179 -12.49 18.96 3.78
N LYS A 180 -13.31 18.28 4.61
CA LYS A 180 -13.52 18.63 6.02
C LYS A 180 -12.52 17.92 6.92
N SER A 181 -12.52 16.59 6.92
CA SER A 181 -11.63 15.75 7.73
C SER A 181 -11.14 14.53 6.99
N MET A 182 -9.85 14.24 7.20
CA MET A 182 -9.11 13.15 6.60
C MET A 182 -8.65 12.17 7.68
N VAL A 183 -8.66 10.90 7.34
CA VAL A 183 -8.03 9.77 8.03
C VAL A 183 -6.92 9.24 7.09
N PHE A 184 -6.03 8.33 7.48
CA PHE A 184 -5.01 7.75 6.58
C PHE A 184 -4.56 6.39 7.14
N TYR A 185 -4.87 5.29 6.46
CA TYR A 185 -4.60 3.90 6.86
C TYR A 185 -3.51 3.30 5.95
N LEU A 186 -2.36 2.92 6.50
CA LEU A 186 -1.28 2.25 5.75
C LEU A 186 -1.00 0.83 6.28
N GLU A 187 -1.25 -0.17 5.44
CA GLU A 187 -0.63 -1.50 5.56
C GLU A 187 0.64 -1.54 4.68
N ALA A 188 1.80 -1.51 5.34
CA ALA A 188 3.14 -1.71 4.77
C ALA A 188 4.14 -1.99 5.91
N CYS A 189 5.36 -2.40 5.59
CA CYS A 189 6.47 -2.40 6.55
C CYS A 189 6.97 -0.97 6.79
N GLU A 190 7.55 -0.71 7.97
CA GLU A 190 8.09 0.59 8.40
C GLU A 190 7.12 1.77 8.16
N ALA A 191 5.82 1.49 8.25
CA ALA A 191 4.73 2.33 7.78
C ALA A 191 4.69 3.72 8.47
N GLY A 192 5.13 3.82 9.73
CA GLY A 192 5.26 5.09 10.45
C GLY A 192 6.20 6.09 9.77
N SER A 193 7.25 5.61 9.09
CA SER A 193 8.29 6.45 8.47
C SER A 193 7.78 7.35 7.32
N ILE A 194 6.57 7.08 6.82
CA ILE A 194 5.90 7.92 5.81
C ILE A 194 5.29 9.20 6.40
N PHE A 195 5.03 9.21 7.71
CA PHE A 195 4.35 10.28 8.45
C PHE A 195 5.29 11.03 9.38
N GLU A 196 6.20 10.28 9.99
CA GLU A 196 7.00 10.71 11.13
C GLU A 196 7.95 11.85 10.75
N GLY A 197 7.89 12.95 11.51
CA GLY A 197 8.61 14.19 11.19
C GLY A 197 8.16 14.93 9.92
N LEU A 198 7.10 14.47 9.24
CA LEU A 198 6.66 15.01 7.95
C LEU A 198 5.22 15.55 7.95
N LEU A 199 4.26 14.81 8.53
CA LEU A 199 2.84 15.15 8.54
C LEU A 199 2.51 16.23 9.60
N PRO A 200 2.08 17.44 9.21
CA PRO A 200 1.67 18.46 10.17
C PRO A 200 0.31 18.14 10.81
N SER A 201 0.17 18.46 12.09
CA SER A 201 -1.05 18.21 12.86
C SER A 201 -2.25 19.08 12.45
N ASN A 202 -2.02 20.23 11.80
CA ASN A 202 -3.07 21.17 11.42
C ASN A 202 -3.75 20.85 10.08
N LEU A 203 -3.47 19.71 9.44
CA LEU A 203 -4.08 19.36 8.14
C LEU A 203 -5.47 18.71 8.25
N ASN A 204 -6.01 18.48 9.46
CA ASN A 204 -7.17 17.61 9.68
C ASN A 204 -6.96 16.19 9.11
N ILE A 205 -5.74 15.64 9.20
CA ILE A 205 -5.37 14.29 8.74
C ILE A 205 -5.04 13.43 9.98
N TYR A 206 -5.96 12.57 10.40
CA TYR A 206 -5.64 11.45 11.29
C TYR A 206 -4.82 10.39 10.54
N ALA A 207 -3.93 9.69 11.23
CA ALA A 207 -3.06 8.68 10.66
C ALA A 207 -3.05 7.40 11.52
N THR A 208 -3.04 6.24 10.87
CA THR A 208 -2.78 4.94 11.50
C THR A 208 -2.02 4.02 10.55
N THR A 209 -1.14 3.23 11.13
CA THR A 209 -0.21 2.37 10.40
C THR A 209 -0.24 0.95 10.97
N ALA A 210 0.01 -0.04 10.13
CA ALA A 210 0.14 -1.44 10.55
C ALA A 210 1.47 -1.74 11.27
N SER A 211 2.41 -0.79 11.25
CA SER A 211 3.71 -0.86 11.89
C SER A 211 4.23 0.56 12.19
N ASN A 212 5.18 0.70 13.12
CA ASN A 212 5.88 1.95 13.39
C ASN A 212 6.90 2.31 12.27
N ALA A 213 7.88 3.18 12.52
CA ALA A 213 8.89 3.58 11.53
C ALA A 213 10.09 2.62 11.37
N ASP A 214 10.26 1.61 12.24
CA ASP A 214 11.40 0.69 12.22
C ASP A 214 11.12 -0.81 12.15
N GLU A 215 9.90 -1.25 12.46
CA GLU A 215 9.43 -2.64 12.37
C GLU A 215 8.71 -2.95 11.05
N SER A 216 8.74 -4.22 10.66
CA SER A 216 7.99 -4.74 9.51
C SER A 216 6.57 -5.18 9.90
N SER A 217 5.62 -5.10 8.95
CA SER A 217 4.28 -5.66 9.11
C SER A 217 4.21 -7.11 8.64
N TRP A 218 3.05 -7.75 8.88
CA TRP A 218 2.91 -9.20 8.87
C TRP A 218 1.71 -9.67 8.05
N ALA A 219 1.92 -10.73 7.26
CA ALA A 219 0.88 -11.52 6.64
C ALA A 219 0.31 -12.56 7.63
N ALA A 220 -0.90 -13.04 7.35
CA ALA A 220 -1.61 -14.05 8.12
C ALA A 220 -2.31 -15.04 7.17
N TYR A 221 -2.88 -16.13 7.69
CA TYR A 221 -3.56 -17.14 6.87
C TYR A 221 -2.68 -17.63 5.71
N CYS A 222 -1.40 -17.87 5.99
CA CYS A 222 -0.49 -18.53 5.07
C CYS A 222 -0.85 -20.03 4.98
N PRO A 223 -0.31 -20.78 4.01
CA PRO A 223 -0.39 -22.24 4.07
C PRO A 223 0.23 -22.74 5.37
N GLU A 224 -0.29 -23.86 5.90
CA GLU A 224 0.14 -24.48 7.17
C GLU A 224 -0.17 -23.68 8.47
N ASP A 225 -0.83 -22.52 8.37
CA ASP A 225 -1.42 -21.82 9.53
C ASP A 225 -2.76 -22.43 9.98
N SER A 226 -3.23 -22.04 11.17
CA SER A 226 -4.55 -22.43 11.69
C SER A 226 -5.31 -21.20 12.23
N PRO A 227 -6.42 -20.78 11.58
CA PRO A 227 -6.82 -21.17 10.23
C PRO A 227 -5.80 -20.65 9.20
N GLY A 228 -5.66 -21.35 8.07
CA GLY A 228 -4.65 -21.08 7.03
C GLY A 228 -5.22 -20.97 5.63
N ALA A 229 -4.37 -20.71 4.64
CA ALA A 229 -4.78 -20.59 3.23
C ALA A 229 -5.55 -21.84 2.76
N PRO A 230 -6.72 -21.72 2.10
CA PRO A 230 -7.51 -22.88 1.67
C PRO A 230 -6.78 -23.78 0.67
N GLN A 231 -7.28 -25.02 0.52
CA GLN A 231 -6.69 -26.00 -0.39
C GLN A 231 -6.54 -25.45 -1.81
N GLY A 232 -5.34 -25.59 -2.37
CA GLY A 232 -4.97 -25.05 -3.69
C GLY A 232 -4.27 -23.69 -3.65
N TYR A 233 -4.26 -22.98 -2.52
CA TYR A 233 -3.47 -21.75 -2.36
C TYR A 233 -2.07 -22.04 -1.80
N ASP A 234 -1.07 -21.39 -2.38
CA ASP A 234 0.35 -21.45 -1.98
C ASP A 234 0.83 -20.14 -1.31
N THR A 235 -0.06 -19.17 -1.15
CA THR A 235 0.21 -17.78 -0.78
C THR A 235 -0.67 -17.36 0.39
N CYS A 236 -0.25 -16.33 1.14
CA CYS A 236 -1.00 -15.83 2.28
C CYS A 236 -2.16 -14.91 1.83
N SER A 237 -3.25 -14.91 2.62
CA SER A 237 -4.31 -13.88 2.58
C SER A 237 -4.06 -12.83 3.68
N LYS A 238 -5.04 -11.99 4.05
CA LYS A 238 -4.99 -11.17 5.27
C LYS A 238 -6.37 -10.56 5.59
N GLU A 239 -7.04 -10.96 6.67
CA GLU A 239 -8.19 -10.18 7.13
C GLU A 239 -7.71 -8.96 7.92
N ASN A 240 -7.65 -7.79 7.27
CA ASN A 240 -7.32 -6.52 7.92
C ASN A 240 -8.47 -5.98 8.83
N SER A 241 -9.16 -6.85 9.57
CA SER A 241 -10.15 -6.40 10.56
C SER A 241 -9.45 -5.82 11.78
N SER A 242 -9.93 -4.65 12.23
CA SER A 242 -9.26 -3.85 13.27
C SER A 242 -9.13 -4.55 14.63
N ARG A 243 -9.85 -5.67 14.82
CA ARG A 243 -9.80 -6.56 15.99
C ARG A 243 -8.51 -7.38 16.06
N TYR A 244 -7.92 -7.75 14.92
CA TYR A 244 -6.69 -8.58 14.87
C TYR A 244 -5.42 -7.72 14.82
N VAL A 245 -5.44 -6.62 14.06
CA VAL A 245 -4.30 -5.71 13.91
C VAL A 245 -3.89 -5.09 15.26
N ARG A 246 -4.88 -4.60 16.02
CA ARG A 246 -4.67 -3.83 17.27
C ARG A 246 -4.31 -4.67 18.50
N SER A 247 -4.51 -5.98 18.45
CA SER A 247 -4.34 -6.90 19.60
C SER A 247 -3.01 -7.67 19.57
N LYS A 248 -2.32 -7.68 18.42
CA LYS A 248 -1.17 -8.56 18.18
C LYS A 248 0.06 -7.89 17.57
N PHE A 249 -0.09 -6.70 16.97
CA PHE A 249 1.01 -5.92 16.39
C PHE A 249 1.11 -4.55 17.04
N SER A 250 2.32 -3.99 17.07
CA SER A 250 2.66 -2.70 17.69
C SER A 250 2.06 -1.53 16.90
N CYS A 251 0.75 -1.35 17.03
CA CYS A 251 0.01 -0.21 16.47
C CYS A 251 0.30 1.10 17.23
N ASN A 252 1.57 1.32 17.58
CA ASN A 252 2.06 2.47 18.34
C ASN A 252 2.39 3.67 17.41
N GLY A 253 2.48 3.45 16.10
CA GLY A 253 2.64 4.50 15.08
C GLY A 253 1.42 5.42 14.88
N ILE A 254 0.54 5.58 15.87
CA ILE A 254 -0.65 6.42 15.75
C ILE A 254 -0.28 7.89 15.88
N TRP A 255 0.03 8.53 14.75
CA TRP A 255 0.06 9.98 14.67
C TRP A 255 -1.37 10.53 14.88
N LYS A 256 -1.63 11.04 16.10
CA LYS A 256 -2.95 11.52 16.56
C LYS A 256 -3.06 13.07 16.61
N PRO A 257 -3.18 13.78 15.48
CA PRO A 257 -3.59 15.17 15.50
C PRO A 257 -5.11 15.30 15.69
N LYS A 258 -5.55 15.20 16.95
CA LYS A 258 -6.84 15.71 17.47
C LYS A 258 -8.12 15.37 16.67
N LEU A 259 -8.18 14.18 16.09
CA LEU A 259 -9.38 13.55 15.51
C LEU A 259 -9.67 12.28 16.30
N SER A 260 -10.39 12.42 17.43
CA SER A 260 -10.63 11.33 18.40
C SER A 260 -12.11 11.04 18.70
N ASN A 261 -13.04 11.89 18.23
CA ASN A 261 -14.46 11.80 18.57
C ASN A 261 -15.38 11.64 17.34
N ASP A 262 -14.87 11.77 16.11
CA ASP A 262 -15.62 11.41 14.91
C ASP A 262 -15.74 9.88 14.84
N SER A 263 -16.96 9.35 14.81
CA SER A 263 -17.19 7.90 14.67
C SER A 263 -16.66 7.39 13.33
N LEU A 264 -16.16 6.14 13.31
CA LEU A 264 -15.76 5.45 12.08
C LEU A 264 -16.91 5.40 11.05
N PHE A 265 -18.16 5.39 11.53
CA PHE A 265 -19.38 5.54 10.72
C PHE A 265 -19.34 6.75 9.78
N THR A 266 -18.80 7.88 10.22
CA THR A 266 -18.70 9.11 9.41
C THR A 266 -17.91 8.87 8.12
N TYR A 267 -17.03 7.86 8.12
CA TYR A 267 -16.06 7.54 7.08
C TYR A 267 -16.48 6.29 6.27
N ILE A 268 -16.76 5.14 6.92
CA ILE A 268 -17.22 3.91 6.21
C ILE A 268 -18.75 3.81 6.03
N GLY A 269 -19.54 4.48 6.86
CA GLY A 269 -21.00 4.25 7.00
C GLY A 269 -21.36 3.18 8.03
N THR A 270 -22.57 2.62 7.92
CA THR A 270 -22.95 1.35 8.56
C THR A 270 -23.41 0.39 7.47
N ASN A 271 -23.24 -0.91 7.72
CA ASN A 271 -23.99 -1.95 7.02
C ASN A 271 -25.25 -2.21 7.86
N PRO A 272 -26.48 -1.95 7.37
CA PRO A 272 -27.68 -2.08 8.19
C PRO A 272 -27.90 -3.47 8.80
N ALA A 273 -27.38 -4.53 8.17
CA ALA A 273 -27.40 -5.88 8.74
C ALA A 273 -26.56 -6.02 10.03
N ASN A 274 -25.71 -5.04 10.34
CA ASN A 274 -24.88 -4.99 11.54
C ASN A 274 -25.46 -4.07 12.63
N ASP A 275 -26.57 -3.35 12.42
CA ASP A 275 -27.01 -2.29 13.34
C ASP A 275 -27.40 -2.81 14.74
N ASN A 276 -27.70 -4.11 14.87
CA ASN A 276 -27.92 -4.80 16.15
C ASN A 276 -26.62 -5.18 16.90
N TYR A 277 -25.43 -5.02 16.29
CA TYR A 277 -24.15 -5.33 16.92
C TYR A 277 -23.54 -4.10 17.59
N ALA A 278 -23.73 -4.00 18.91
CA ALA A 278 -23.03 -3.01 19.72
C ALA A 278 -21.50 -3.18 19.63
N PHE A 279 -20.76 -2.06 19.53
CA PHE A 279 -19.30 -2.08 19.59
C PHE A 279 -18.84 -2.41 21.02
N VAL A 280 -18.44 -3.65 21.25
CA VAL A 280 -17.80 -4.10 22.49
C VAL A 280 -16.28 -4.02 22.33
N GLU A 281 -15.62 -3.27 23.22
CA GLU A 281 -14.16 -3.20 23.32
C GLU A 281 -13.61 -4.48 23.98
N TYR A 282 -13.47 -5.54 23.18
CA TYR A 282 -12.92 -6.81 23.64
C TYR A 282 -11.45 -6.67 24.04
N THR A 283 -11.16 -6.94 25.32
CA THR A 283 -9.81 -7.27 25.78
C THR A 283 -9.28 -8.50 25.03
N SER A 284 -7.99 -8.49 24.72
CA SER A 284 -7.38 -9.37 23.70
C SER A 284 -7.72 -10.86 23.86
N SER A 285 -8.31 -11.44 22.81
CA SER A 285 -8.37 -12.90 22.65
C SER A 285 -7.09 -13.39 21.98
N THR A 286 -6.43 -14.36 22.60
CA THR A 286 -5.14 -14.92 22.15
C THR A 286 -5.30 -15.85 20.93
N SER A 287 -5.80 -15.31 19.82
CA SER A 287 -5.83 -16.01 18.53
C SER A 287 -4.40 -16.17 18.01
N THR A 288 -3.84 -17.36 18.18
CA THR A 288 -2.43 -17.67 17.91
C THR A 288 -2.12 -17.98 16.44
N VAL A 289 -2.88 -17.45 15.47
CA VAL A 289 -2.53 -17.58 14.04
C VAL A 289 -1.09 -17.14 13.83
N ARG A 290 -0.26 -18.06 13.32
CA ARG A 290 1.14 -17.79 12.98
C ARG A 290 1.16 -16.62 11.98
N ALA A 291 2.20 -15.79 12.08
CA ALA A 291 2.34 -14.58 11.29
C ALA A 291 3.66 -14.62 10.55
N VAL A 292 3.64 -14.25 9.27
CA VAL A 292 4.83 -14.27 8.40
C VAL A 292 5.21 -12.83 8.07
N SER A 293 6.49 -12.49 8.22
CA SER A 293 7.03 -11.20 7.81
C SER A 293 6.63 -10.90 6.36
N GLN A 294 6.09 -9.71 6.10
CA GLN A 294 5.69 -9.30 4.74
C GLN A 294 6.86 -9.32 3.75
N ARG A 295 8.12 -9.30 4.24
CA ARG A 295 9.33 -9.47 3.42
C ARG A 295 9.55 -10.89 2.95
N ASP A 296 9.00 -11.88 3.65
CA ASP A 296 9.31 -13.30 3.46
C ASP A 296 8.12 -14.10 2.92
N ALA A 297 6.92 -13.52 2.90
CA ALA A 297 5.73 -14.09 2.26
C ALA A 297 5.97 -14.51 0.80
N SER A 298 6.69 -13.72 0.00
CA SER A 298 7.07 -14.09 -1.38
C SER A 298 7.99 -15.32 -1.45
N LEU A 299 8.99 -15.39 -0.56
CA LEU A 299 9.91 -16.54 -0.50
C LEU A 299 9.19 -17.81 -0.03
N LEU A 300 8.29 -17.67 0.95
CA LEU A 300 7.43 -18.75 1.44
C LEU A 300 6.49 -19.28 0.34
N TYR A 301 5.90 -18.39 -0.48
CA TYR A 301 5.12 -18.78 -1.66
C TYR A 301 5.94 -19.64 -2.63
N PHE A 302 7.14 -19.19 -3.03
CA PHE A 302 8.00 -19.99 -3.92
C PHE A 302 8.45 -21.30 -3.27
N TRP A 303 8.66 -21.32 -1.95
CA TRP A 303 8.98 -22.53 -1.19
C TRP A 303 7.85 -23.56 -1.22
N HIS A 304 6.62 -23.17 -0.85
CA HIS A 304 5.46 -24.09 -0.92
C HIS A 304 5.21 -24.56 -2.36
N LYS A 305 5.29 -23.66 -3.34
CA LYS A 305 5.12 -23.98 -4.76
C LYS A 305 6.13 -25.03 -5.24
N TYR A 306 7.40 -24.92 -4.82
CA TYR A 306 8.41 -25.94 -5.11
C TYR A 306 8.13 -27.25 -4.37
N HIS A 307 7.85 -27.21 -3.07
CA HIS A 307 7.67 -28.42 -2.27
C HIS A 307 6.43 -29.22 -2.67
N LYS A 308 5.27 -28.57 -2.87
CA LYS A 308 4.00 -29.19 -3.29
C LYS A 308 3.99 -29.70 -4.74
N ALA A 309 4.84 -29.18 -5.62
CA ALA A 309 4.88 -29.62 -7.02
C ALA A 309 5.35 -31.09 -7.15
N PRO A 310 4.72 -31.94 -7.99
CA PRO A 310 5.06 -33.36 -8.11
C PRO A 310 6.52 -33.60 -8.52
N VAL A 311 7.16 -34.61 -7.92
CA VAL A 311 8.54 -35.02 -8.23
C VAL A 311 8.66 -35.38 -9.72
N GLY A 312 9.76 -34.97 -10.36
CA GLY A 312 10.00 -35.18 -11.79
C GLY A 312 9.19 -34.29 -12.74
N SER A 313 8.20 -33.52 -12.27
CA SER A 313 7.36 -32.69 -13.15
C SER A 313 8.04 -31.39 -13.59
N HIS A 314 7.74 -30.93 -14.82
CA HIS A 314 8.14 -29.60 -15.30
C HIS A 314 7.68 -28.46 -14.37
N LYS A 315 6.53 -28.63 -13.67
CA LYS A 315 6.05 -27.66 -12.67
C LYS A 315 7.02 -27.53 -11.49
N LYS A 316 7.63 -28.63 -11.03
CA LYS A 316 8.62 -28.61 -9.95
C LYS A 316 9.92 -27.95 -10.41
N LEU A 317 10.32 -28.14 -11.67
CA LEU A 317 11.48 -27.46 -12.27
C LEU A 317 11.23 -25.95 -12.43
N GLU A 318 10.05 -25.52 -12.91
CA GLU A 318 9.66 -24.09 -12.97
C GLU A 318 9.72 -23.45 -11.58
N ALA A 319 9.15 -24.12 -10.57
CA ALA A 319 9.13 -23.64 -9.19
C ALA A 319 10.51 -23.65 -8.52
N GLN A 320 11.35 -24.66 -8.80
CA GLN A 320 12.74 -24.73 -8.32
C GLN A 320 13.56 -23.56 -8.86
N LYS A 321 13.42 -23.24 -10.15
CA LYS A 321 14.07 -22.06 -10.75
C LYS A 321 13.56 -20.78 -10.10
N GLN A 322 12.26 -20.58 -9.97
CA GLN A 322 11.70 -19.36 -9.36
C GLN A 322 12.14 -19.15 -7.90
N LEU A 323 12.23 -20.24 -7.11
CA LEU A 323 12.77 -20.21 -5.76
C LEU A 323 14.27 -19.88 -5.75
N HIS A 324 15.05 -20.44 -6.67
CA HIS A 324 16.47 -20.11 -6.81
C HIS A 324 16.69 -18.65 -7.23
N ASP A 325 15.94 -18.17 -8.22
CA ASP A 325 16.04 -16.80 -8.75
C ASP A 325 15.74 -15.76 -7.65
N GLU A 326 14.69 -15.97 -6.84
CA GLU A 326 14.38 -15.14 -5.66
C GLU A 326 15.51 -15.18 -4.62
N ILE A 327 16.03 -16.36 -4.26
CA ILE A 327 17.11 -16.49 -3.27
C ILE A 327 18.41 -15.83 -3.75
N SER A 328 18.77 -16.01 -5.02
CA SER A 328 19.97 -15.43 -5.62
C SER A 328 19.83 -13.91 -5.76
N TYR A 329 18.65 -13.41 -6.11
CA TYR A 329 18.35 -11.98 -6.10
C TYR A 329 18.45 -11.36 -4.70
N ARG A 330 17.88 -12.01 -3.67
CA ARG A 330 18.02 -11.58 -2.26
C ARG A 330 19.49 -11.49 -1.84
N LYS A 331 20.28 -12.53 -2.11
CA LYS A 331 21.73 -12.57 -1.83
C LYS A 331 22.49 -11.45 -2.53
N HIS A 332 22.17 -11.17 -3.79
CA HIS A 332 22.78 -10.08 -4.57
C HIS A 332 22.52 -8.72 -3.91
N VAL A 333 21.26 -8.39 -3.62
CA VAL A 333 20.91 -7.10 -2.99
C VAL A 333 21.53 -6.95 -1.59
N ASP A 334 21.50 -8.02 -0.80
CA ASP A 334 22.08 -8.05 0.55
C ASP A 334 23.60 -7.89 0.53
N TYR A 335 24.28 -8.57 -0.39
CA TYR A 335 25.72 -8.39 -0.61
C TYR A 335 26.02 -6.96 -1.05
N SER A 336 25.30 -6.45 -2.06
CA SER A 336 25.60 -5.17 -2.70
C SER A 336 25.49 -3.99 -1.75
N VAL A 337 24.38 -3.86 -1.00
CA VAL A 337 24.23 -2.73 -0.07
C VAL A 337 25.25 -2.80 1.08
N ASN A 338 25.51 -4.00 1.62
CA ASN A 338 26.50 -4.17 2.69
C ASN A 338 27.94 -3.95 2.21
N HIS A 339 28.28 -4.32 0.97
CA HIS A 339 29.62 -4.08 0.42
C HIS A 339 29.82 -2.60 0.08
N ILE A 340 28.81 -1.93 -0.50
CA ILE A 340 28.81 -0.47 -0.69
C ILE A 340 29.04 0.26 0.65
N GLY A 341 28.31 -0.12 1.71
CA GLY A 341 28.54 0.45 3.05
C GLY A 341 29.96 0.24 3.59
N LYS A 342 30.57 -0.93 3.33
CA LYS A 342 31.96 -1.22 3.70
C LYS A 342 32.97 -0.42 2.90
N LEU A 343 32.70 -0.12 1.63
CA LEU A 343 33.54 0.75 0.80
C LEU A 343 33.43 2.23 1.20
N LEU A 344 32.23 2.69 1.59
CA LEU A 344 31.97 4.07 2.00
C LEU A 344 32.47 4.39 3.42
N PHE A 345 32.33 3.45 4.37
CA PHE A 345 32.53 3.71 5.80
C PHE A 345 33.58 2.80 6.48
N GLY A 346 34.13 1.83 5.76
CA GLY A 346 35.00 0.80 6.33
C GLY A 346 34.25 -0.26 7.13
N ASN A 347 34.92 -1.39 7.38
CA ASN A 347 34.30 -2.57 8.01
C ASN A 347 33.69 -2.31 9.39
N GLY A 348 34.31 -1.46 10.22
CA GLY A 348 33.86 -1.20 11.59
C GLY A 348 32.66 -0.25 11.71
N ASN A 349 32.51 0.72 10.80
CA ASN A 349 31.42 1.71 10.86
C ASN A 349 30.26 1.40 9.91
N SER A 350 30.43 0.54 8.89
CA SER A 350 29.38 0.24 7.90
C SER A 350 28.03 -0.11 8.55
N SER A 351 27.98 -1.18 9.33
CA SER A 351 26.75 -1.61 10.03
C SER A 351 26.15 -0.48 10.88
N LYS A 352 26.97 0.16 11.71
CA LYS A 352 26.58 1.30 12.57
C LYS A 352 25.94 2.46 11.79
N VAL A 353 26.43 2.78 10.59
CA VAL A 353 25.81 3.82 9.74
C VAL A 353 24.55 3.29 9.06
N LEU A 354 24.60 2.13 8.41
CA LEU A 354 23.48 1.61 7.62
C LEU A 354 22.25 1.31 8.48
N GLU A 355 22.44 0.78 9.69
CA GLU A 355 21.38 0.27 10.56
C GLU A 355 20.81 1.33 11.54
N THR A 356 21.43 2.52 11.63
CA THR A 356 20.96 3.62 12.49
C THR A 356 19.46 3.90 12.28
N VAL A 357 18.68 3.87 13.36
CA VAL A 357 17.30 4.38 13.40
C VAL A 357 17.33 5.79 14.00
N ARG A 358 16.63 6.74 13.38
CA ARG A 358 16.53 8.13 13.88
C ARG A 358 15.60 8.20 15.10
N PRO A 359 15.82 9.14 16.05
CA PRO A 359 14.91 9.37 17.17
C PRO A 359 13.46 9.63 16.74
N THR A 360 12.52 9.17 17.56
CA THR A 360 11.08 9.28 17.28
C THR A 360 10.66 10.72 16.99
N GLY A 361 9.87 10.91 15.95
CA GLY A 361 9.40 12.21 15.48
C GLY A 361 10.30 12.89 14.43
N GLN A 362 11.44 12.30 14.06
CA GLN A 362 12.29 12.78 12.96
C GLN A 362 11.95 12.11 11.62
N PRO A 363 12.10 12.80 10.48
CA PRO A 363 11.99 12.17 9.17
C PRO A 363 13.18 11.23 8.91
N VAL A 364 12.98 10.16 8.15
CA VAL A 364 14.04 9.17 7.82
C VAL A 364 15.27 9.78 7.13
N VAL A 365 15.08 10.88 6.39
CA VAL A 365 16.15 11.65 5.74
C VAL A 365 15.79 13.14 5.74
N ASP A 366 16.81 13.99 5.77
CA ASP A 366 16.64 15.45 5.66
C ASP A 366 16.58 15.88 4.18
N ASP A 367 17.58 15.50 3.37
CA ASP A 367 17.57 15.75 1.92
C ASP A 367 16.94 14.59 1.13
N TRP A 368 15.68 14.80 0.75
CA TRP A 368 14.90 13.89 -0.07
C TRP A 368 15.31 13.85 -1.55
N ASN A 369 16.08 14.82 -2.04
CA ASN A 369 16.66 14.79 -3.39
C ASN A 369 17.90 13.91 -3.41
N CYS A 370 18.83 14.12 -2.47
CA CYS A 370 19.97 13.25 -2.22
C CYS A 370 19.53 11.79 -2.01
N PHE A 371 18.51 11.51 -1.17
CA PHE A 371 17.99 10.15 -1.00
C PHE A 371 17.54 9.51 -2.32
N LYS A 372 16.68 10.19 -3.11
CA LYS A 372 16.22 9.71 -4.42
C LYS A 372 17.37 9.54 -5.42
N MET A 373 18.37 10.40 -5.36
CA MET A 373 19.58 10.34 -6.19
C MET A 373 20.43 9.11 -5.85
N LEU A 374 20.66 8.83 -4.56
CA LEU A 374 21.41 7.64 -4.13
C LEU A 374 20.65 6.34 -4.45
N VAL A 375 19.32 6.30 -4.28
CA VAL A 375 18.47 5.16 -4.71
C VAL A 375 18.58 4.93 -6.22
N ARG A 376 18.40 5.97 -7.04
CA ARG A 376 18.56 5.88 -8.51
C ARG A 376 19.97 5.48 -8.93
N THR A 377 20.99 5.91 -8.18
CA THR A 377 22.38 5.53 -8.41
C THR A 377 22.59 4.04 -8.14
N TYR A 378 22.11 3.54 -6.99
CA TYR A 378 22.12 2.10 -6.71
C TYR A 378 21.41 1.31 -7.83
N GLU A 379 20.17 1.67 -8.17
CA GLU A 379 19.39 0.89 -9.14
C GLU A 379 19.99 0.90 -10.56
N LYS A 380 20.72 1.96 -10.92
CA LYS A 380 21.45 2.07 -12.19
C LYS A 380 22.66 1.11 -12.28
N TYR A 381 23.40 0.92 -11.18
CA TYR A 381 24.66 0.16 -11.18
C TYR A 381 24.53 -1.27 -10.62
N CYS A 382 23.52 -1.54 -9.80
CA CYS A 382 23.31 -2.82 -9.12
C CYS A 382 21.98 -3.50 -9.47
N GLY A 383 21.18 -2.90 -10.37
CA GLY A 383 19.81 -3.36 -10.67
C GLY A 383 18.80 -2.92 -9.60
N SER A 384 17.50 -3.03 -9.93
CA SER A 384 16.43 -2.51 -9.06
C SER A 384 16.41 -3.16 -7.68
N LEU A 385 16.00 -2.38 -6.67
CA LEU A 385 15.72 -2.85 -5.30
C LEU A 385 14.41 -3.68 -5.20
N SER A 386 13.52 -3.56 -6.18
CA SER A 386 12.21 -4.23 -6.24
C SER A 386 11.43 -4.19 -4.91
N LYS A 387 10.75 -5.28 -4.53
CA LYS A 387 10.00 -5.42 -3.27
C LYS A 387 10.92 -5.64 -2.07
N TYR A 388 11.94 -6.48 -2.24
CA TYR A 388 12.79 -6.97 -1.14
C TYR A 388 13.83 -5.93 -0.68
N GLY A 389 14.55 -5.35 -1.63
CA GLY A 389 15.59 -4.35 -1.39
C GLY A 389 15.07 -3.04 -0.80
N MET A 390 13.76 -2.80 -0.81
CA MET A 390 13.15 -1.69 -0.07
C MET A 390 13.50 -1.69 1.43
N LYS A 391 13.90 -2.84 2.02
CA LYS A 391 14.45 -2.89 3.39
C LYS A 391 15.68 -1.98 3.58
N TYR A 392 16.44 -1.73 2.51
CA TYR A 392 17.63 -0.88 2.51
C TYR A 392 17.35 0.61 2.24
N MET A 393 16.08 1.03 2.12
CA MET A 393 15.74 2.45 2.00
C MET A 393 16.26 3.26 3.20
N ARG A 394 16.23 2.71 4.43
CA ARG A 394 16.87 3.34 5.61
C ARG A 394 18.39 3.41 5.48
N ALA A 395 19.04 2.36 4.98
CA ALA A 395 20.48 2.35 4.80
C ALA A 395 20.95 3.40 3.78
N ILE A 396 20.22 3.58 2.67
CA ILE A 396 20.52 4.60 1.65
C ILE A 396 20.15 6.01 2.15
N ALA A 397 19.07 6.15 2.94
CA ALA A 397 18.78 7.40 3.65
C ALA A 397 19.90 7.76 4.65
N ASN A 398 20.46 6.79 5.37
CA ASN A 398 21.58 7.01 6.29
C ASN A 398 22.88 7.39 5.58
N MET A 399 23.18 6.82 4.40
CA MET A 399 24.26 7.30 3.53
C MET A 399 24.09 8.80 3.23
N CYS A 400 22.88 9.23 2.86
CA CYS A 400 22.57 10.63 2.63
C CYS A 400 22.72 11.48 3.90
N ASN A 401 22.22 11.01 5.04
CA ASN A 401 22.28 11.69 6.35
C ASN A 401 23.72 11.94 6.85
N VAL A 402 24.71 11.15 6.39
CA VAL A 402 26.14 11.36 6.70
C VAL A 402 26.93 12.02 5.56
N GLY A 403 26.23 12.55 4.54
CA GLY A 403 26.83 13.36 3.47
C GLY A 403 27.47 12.57 2.31
N VAL A 404 27.08 11.32 2.07
CA VAL A 404 27.58 10.56 0.90
C VAL A 404 27.14 11.22 -0.41
N THR A 405 28.10 11.57 -1.25
CA THR A 405 27.85 12.19 -2.55
C THR A 405 27.46 11.18 -3.62
N MET A 406 26.95 11.67 -4.76
CA MET A 406 26.65 10.83 -5.92
C MET A 406 27.92 10.11 -6.42
N GLU A 407 29.05 10.80 -6.45
CA GLU A 407 30.34 10.32 -6.98
C GLU A 407 30.88 9.17 -6.13
N GLN A 408 30.80 9.30 -4.79
CA GLN A 408 31.15 8.24 -3.86
C GLN A 408 30.25 7.01 -4.04
N MET A 409 28.94 7.22 -4.18
CA MET A 409 27.97 6.15 -4.41
C MET A 409 28.18 5.48 -5.78
N VAL A 410 28.50 6.23 -6.83
CA VAL A 410 28.86 5.71 -8.16
C VAL A 410 30.12 4.86 -8.07
N ALA A 411 31.17 5.33 -7.40
CA ALA A 411 32.43 4.58 -7.24
C ALA A 411 32.21 3.26 -6.49
N ALA A 412 31.56 3.30 -5.32
CA ALA A 412 31.27 2.13 -4.52
C ALA A 412 30.33 1.13 -5.23
N SER A 413 29.29 1.62 -5.94
CA SER A 413 28.35 0.76 -6.67
C SER A 413 29.01 0.09 -7.88
N ASN A 414 29.86 0.80 -8.63
CA ASN A 414 30.64 0.18 -9.71
C ASN A 414 31.58 -0.92 -9.15
N GLN A 415 32.38 -0.60 -8.14
CA GLN A 415 33.33 -1.56 -7.56
C GLN A 415 32.64 -2.83 -7.02
N THR A 416 31.42 -2.67 -6.50
CA THR A 416 30.61 -3.77 -5.96
C THR A 416 29.93 -4.60 -7.06
N CYS A 417 29.21 -3.95 -7.96
CA CYS A 417 28.22 -4.60 -8.82
C CYS A 417 28.74 -4.91 -10.23
N PHE A 418 29.82 -4.28 -10.68
CA PHE A 418 30.47 -4.59 -11.97
C PHE A 418 31.24 -5.93 -11.96
N LYS A 419 31.44 -6.55 -10.80
CA LYS A 419 32.23 -7.78 -10.62
C LYS A 419 31.45 -9.10 -10.70
N ILE A 420 30.17 -9.07 -11.10
CA ILE A 420 29.35 -10.28 -11.28
C ILE A 420 28.96 -10.42 -12.76
N PRO A 421 29.76 -11.13 -13.58
CA PRO A 421 29.25 -11.68 -14.83
C PRO A 421 28.12 -12.67 -14.50
N PRO A 422 27.00 -12.67 -15.25
CA PRO A 422 26.05 -13.77 -15.15
C PRO A 422 26.74 -15.07 -15.61
N THR A 423 26.79 -16.06 -14.72
CA THR A 423 27.14 -17.44 -15.10
C THR A 423 25.96 -18.02 -15.87
N TYR A 424 26.11 -18.12 -17.18
CA TYR A 424 25.17 -18.78 -18.10
C TYR A 424 25.18 -20.31 -17.93
#